data_AF-A0A2V5MWZ3-F1
#
_entry.id   AF-A0A2V5MWZ3-F1
#
_cell.length_a   1.000
_cell.length_b   1.000
_cell.length_c   1.000
_cell.angle_alpha   90.00
_cell.angle_beta   90.00
_cell.angle_gamma   90.00
#
_symmetry.space_group_name_H-M   'P 1'
#
loop_
_entity.id
_entity.type
_entity.pdbx_description
1 polymer ?
#
loop_
_entity_poly.entity_id
_entity_poly.type
_entity_poly.pdbx_seq_one_letter_code
_entity_poly.pdbx_strand_id
1 'polypeptide(L)'
;MEGTFVYGNFRAVYNFNSHYAGSPYHQGFTTPLGPCHYSIEMPLDDLVLGTENFNKVHAPGNGPFDDNTSQREQTAYWLARQLDLPWNYRRYVIMYVNGNRRGQVMEDSQTPGSDVVEQYFPDDADGDLYKLQPWFEFDDGSTGSTGFDNKSWCTLNNYVSAGVKKLARYRWNFLKRATQRTANDYSNVFQLTDTANALIGGDYTTNMDAIVDTEEWMRIFAVEHATGNWDSVGYQNSQNMYGYKPQRGKWTLFIWDYNIVLGNSGSHGPDGNNLFNISLNGQDQGAMSRFYSNPKFRRAYLRTFKELADGP
;
A
#
# COMPACT_ATOMS: atom_id res chain seq x y z
N MET A 1 0.10 18.62 16.31
CA MET A 1 -0.82 19.52 17.04
C MET A 1 -1.57 18.70 18.05
N GLU A 2 -1.89 19.30 19.20
CA GLU A 2 -2.73 18.70 20.23
C GLU A 2 -4.11 19.37 20.24
N GLY A 3 -5.17 18.66 20.63
CA GLY A 3 -6.48 19.29 20.78
C GLY A 3 -7.56 18.40 21.39
N THR A 4 -8.82 18.73 21.12
CA THR A 4 -10.00 17.91 21.47
C THR A 4 -10.61 17.29 20.21
N PHE A 5 -10.72 15.97 20.19
CA PHE A 5 -11.40 15.24 19.13
C PHE A 5 -12.86 15.05 19.52
N VAL A 6 -13.78 15.41 18.63
CA VAL A 6 -15.23 15.24 18.87
C VAL A 6 -15.78 14.24 17.87
N TYR A 7 -16.35 13.14 18.38
CA TYR A 7 -17.00 12.12 17.55
C TYR A 7 -18.52 12.24 17.67
N GLY A 8 -19.14 12.67 16.57
CA GLY A 8 -20.58 12.94 16.53
C GLY A 8 -20.98 14.06 17.49
N ASN A 9 -22.11 13.89 18.18
CA ASN A 9 -22.64 14.84 19.16
C ASN A 9 -22.57 14.33 20.61
N PHE A 10 -21.84 13.24 20.86
CA PHE A 10 -21.91 12.51 22.14
C PHE A 10 -20.57 12.17 22.77
N ARG A 11 -19.44 12.34 22.06
CA ARG A 11 -18.12 12.00 22.60
C ARG A 11 -17.10 13.09 22.31
N ALA A 12 -16.40 13.51 23.34
CA ALA A 12 -15.21 14.36 23.26
C ALA A 12 -14.04 13.62 23.92
N VAL A 13 -12.90 13.59 23.24
CA VAL A 13 -11.64 13.02 23.70
C VAL A 13 -10.63 14.15 23.75
N TYR A 14 -10.04 14.37 24.91
CA TYR A 14 -9.05 15.43 25.13
C TYR A 14 -7.64 14.92 24.83
N ASN A 15 -6.72 15.84 24.53
CA ASN A 15 -5.29 15.56 24.32
C ASN A 15 -5.01 14.58 23.17
N PHE A 16 -5.82 14.60 22.11
CA PHE A 16 -5.48 13.87 20.88
C PHE A 16 -4.30 14.57 20.20
N ASN A 17 -3.46 13.81 19.50
CA ASN A 17 -2.38 14.32 18.67
C ASN A 17 -2.72 14.17 17.19
N SER A 18 -2.28 15.11 16.37
CA SER A 18 -2.40 14.99 14.91
C SER A 18 -1.28 15.68 14.17
N HIS A 19 -0.96 15.13 13.02
CA HIS A 19 -0.07 15.72 12.03
C HIS A 19 -0.63 15.46 10.62
N TYR A 20 -0.05 16.09 9.61
CA TYR A 20 -0.47 15.78 8.24
C TYR A 20 -0.04 14.36 7.85
N ALA A 21 -0.95 13.62 7.23
CA ALA A 21 -0.63 12.36 6.58
C ALA A 21 -0.22 12.65 5.13
N GLY A 22 0.98 12.25 4.73
CA GLY A 22 1.51 12.57 3.41
C GLY A 22 2.62 11.63 2.98
N SER A 23 3.26 12.01 1.89
CA SER A 23 4.43 11.33 1.32
C SER A 23 5.41 12.38 0.81
N PRO A 24 6.62 12.00 0.36
CA PRO A 24 7.51 12.96 -0.29
C PRO A 24 6.86 13.66 -1.49
N TYR A 25 5.99 12.97 -2.22
CA TYR A 25 5.20 13.55 -3.32
C TYR A 25 4.04 14.44 -2.83
N HIS A 26 3.60 14.29 -1.57
CA HIS A 26 2.46 14.99 -0.96
C HIS A 26 2.84 15.62 0.39
N GLN A 27 3.71 16.64 0.35
CA GLN A 27 4.24 17.32 1.55
C GLN A 27 3.87 18.81 1.67
N GLY A 28 3.24 19.40 0.64
CA GLY A 28 2.94 20.84 0.55
C GLY A 28 1.80 21.35 1.43
N PHE A 29 1.57 20.74 2.59
CA PHE A 29 0.45 21.06 3.48
C PHE A 29 0.82 22.15 4.47
N THR A 30 0.08 23.26 4.44
CA THR A 30 0.44 24.48 5.21
C THR A 30 -0.51 24.78 6.36
N THR A 31 -1.79 24.44 6.21
CA THR A 31 -2.82 24.69 7.22
C THR A 31 -3.78 23.51 7.31
N PRO A 32 -4.30 23.17 8.52
CA PRO A 32 -5.29 22.11 8.68
C PRO A 32 -6.63 22.47 8.03
N LEU A 33 -6.80 23.69 7.52
CA LEU A 33 -7.93 24.10 6.69
C LEU A 33 -7.62 24.09 5.17
N GLY A 34 -6.37 23.86 4.76
CA GLY A 34 -5.98 23.76 3.34
C GLY A 34 -6.18 22.36 2.78
N PRO A 35 -6.00 22.11 1.48
CA PRO A 35 -6.06 20.76 0.91
C PRO A 35 -5.00 19.86 1.57
N CYS A 36 -5.42 18.93 2.43
CA CYS A 36 -4.51 18.07 3.21
C CYS A 36 -5.21 16.80 3.69
N HIS A 37 -4.43 15.94 4.35
CA HIS A 37 -4.89 14.73 5.03
C HIS A 37 -4.36 14.72 6.46
N TYR A 38 -4.97 13.93 7.33
CA TYR A 38 -4.64 13.87 8.76
C TYR A 38 -4.28 12.45 9.17
N SER A 39 -3.24 12.34 10.00
CA SER A 39 -3.07 11.24 10.94
C SER A 39 -3.52 11.75 12.31
N ILE A 40 -4.32 10.97 13.02
CA ILE A 40 -4.91 11.35 14.31
C ILE A 40 -4.67 10.23 15.31
N GLU A 41 -3.96 10.55 16.39
CA GLU A 41 -3.65 9.65 17.50
C GLU A 41 -4.49 10.04 18.72
N MET A 42 -5.23 9.09 19.27
CA MET A 42 -5.99 9.21 20.51
C MET A 42 -5.11 8.82 21.70
N PRO A 43 -5.42 9.31 22.91
CA PRO A 43 -4.83 8.79 24.14
C PRO A 43 -5.09 7.29 24.29
N LEU A 44 -4.10 6.53 24.76
CA LEU A 44 -4.19 5.06 24.93
C LEU A 44 -5.28 4.64 25.94
N ASP A 45 -5.65 5.54 26.85
CA ASP A 45 -6.69 5.33 27.86
C ASP A 45 -8.08 5.84 27.44
N ASP A 46 -8.22 6.46 26.26
CA ASP A 46 -9.48 7.01 25.75
C ASP A 46 -9.68 6.74 24.26
N LEU A 47 -9.78 5.44 23.92
CA LEU A 47 -9.90 4.95 22.55
C LEU A 47 -11.22 5.34 21.88
N VAL A 48 -11.18 5.68 20.60
CA VAL A 48 -12.39 5.92 19.78
C VAL A 48 -12.58 4.75 18.84
N LEU A 49 -13.76 4.11 18.89
CA LEU A 49 -14.08 2.90 18.11
C LEU A 49 -13.10 1.74 18.32
N GLY A 50 -12.50 1.67 19.50
CA GLY A 50 -11.57 0.61 19.87
C GLY A 50 -10.16 0.77 19.31
N THR A 51 -9.81 1.92 18.73
CA THR A 51 -8.46 2.22 18.24
C THR A 51 -7.92 3.51 18.86
N GLU A 52 -6.60 3.55 19.09
CA GLU A 52 -5.87 4.77 19.41
C GLU A 52 -5.46 5.57 18.17
N ASN A 53 -5.79 5.13 16.95
CA ASN A 53 -5.19 5.70 15.75
C ASN A 53 -6.11 5.68 14.53
N PHE A 54 -6.31 6.87 13.96
CA PHE A 54 -6.81 7.10 12.62
C PHE A 54 -5.65 7.52 11.71
N ASN A 55 -4.90 6.53 11.23
CA ASN A 55 -3.63 6.71 10.51
C ASN A 55 -3.77 7.56 9.23
N LYS A 56 -4.93 7.51 8.59
CA LYS A 56 -5.20 8.26 7.36
C LYS A 56 -6.68 8.64 7.26
N VAL A 57 -7.00 9.83 7.74
CA VAL A 57 -8.23 10.56 7.38
C VAL A 57 -7.89 11.48 6.21
N HIS A 58 -8.24 11.06 5.00
CA HIS A 58 -7.78 11.71 3.78
C HIS A 58 -8.89 12.29 2.93
N ALA A 59 -8.49 13.21 2.07
CA ALA A 59 -9.36 13.89 1.15
C ALA A 59 -9.35 13.07 -0.15
N PRO A 60 -10.51 12.69 -0.71
CA PRO A 60 -10.56 11.81 -1.88
C PRO A 60 -9.72 12.32 -3.04
N GLY A 61 -8.93 11.42 -3.65
CA GLY A 61 -8.05 11.76 -4.77
C GLY A 61 -6.58 11.44 -4.54
N ASN A 62 -5.78 11.56 -5.61
CA ASN A 62 -4.33 11.48 -5.54
C ASN A 62 -3.78 12.74 -4.84
N GLY A 63 -4.17 13.91 -5.35
CA GLY A 63 -4.14 15.16 -4.61
C GLY A 63 -5.38 15.32 -3.72
N PRO A 64 -5.28 16.04 -2.59
CA PRO A 64 -6.42 16.26 -1.72
C PRO A 64 -7.61 16.91 -2.44
N PHE A 65 -8.75 16.23 -2.46
CA PHE A 65 -10.02 16.65 -3.08
C PHE A 65 -10.00 16.72 -4.61
N ASP A 66 -9.05 16.05 -5.28
CA ASP A 66 -9.00 15.99 -6.75
C ASP A 66 -9.89 14.89 -7.36
N ASP A 67 -10.45 13.98 -6.55
CA ASP A 67 -11.52 13.07 -6.98
C ASP A 67 -12.88 13.77 -6.90
N ASN A 68 -13.34 14.30 -8.05
CA ASN A 68 -14.63 14.96 -8.19
C ASN A 68 -15.87 14.07 -7.98
N THR A 69 -15.70 12.75 -7.83
CA THR A 69 -16.79 11.83 -7.47
C THR A 69 -16.77 11.48 -5.99
N SER A 70 -15.59 11.55 -5.36
CA SER A 70 -15.34 10.98 -4.02
C SER A 70 -15.71 9.49 -3.90
N GLN A 71 -15.81 8.76 -5.01
CA GLN A 71 -16.23 7.35 -5.03
C GLN A 71 -15.15 6.42 -5.58
N ARG A 72 -14.09 6.93 -6.23
CA ARG A 72 -13.24 6.08 -7.07
C ARG A 72 -12.43 5.08 -6.25
N GLU A 73 -11.74 5.54 -5.22
CA GLU A 73 -10.96 4.65 -4.35
C GLU A 73 -11.87 3.68 -3.57
N GLN A 74 -13.02 4.14 -3.11
CA GLN A 74 -14.04 3.29 -2.47
C GLN A 74 -14.55 2.20 -3.42
N THR A 75 -14.75 2.53 -4.69
CA THR A 75 -15.13 1.58 -5.75
C THR A 75 -14.00 0.59 -6.02
N ALA A 76 -12.75 1.04 -6.04
CA ALA A 76 -11.59 0.17 -6.24
C ALA A 76 -11.40 -0.84 -5.10
N TYR A 77 -11.55 -0.41 -3.83
CA TYR A 77 -11.56 -1.32 -2.69
C TYR A 77 -12.80 -2.24 -2.67
N TRP A 78 -13.96 -1.77 -3.15
CA TRP A 78 -15.13 -2.64 -3.33
C TRP A 78 -14.85 -3.77 -4.33
N LEU A 79 -14.19 -3.48 -5.46
CA LEU A 79 -13.76 -4.50 -6.43
C LEU A 79 -12.81 -5.52 -5.79
N ALA A 80 -11.79 -5.06 -5.07
CA ALA A 80 -10.87 -5.95 -4.35
C ALA A 80 -11.62 -6.87 -3.38
N ARG A 81 -12.61 -6.34 -2.66
CA ARG A 81 -13.48 -7.12 -1.77
C ARG A 81 -14.37 -8.12 -2.52
N GLN A 82 -14.94 -7.77 -3.68
CA GLN A 82 -15.73 -8.72 -4.47
C GLN A 82 -14.87 -9.89 -4.97
N LEU A 83 -13.60 -9.62 -5.28
CA LEU A 83 -12.62 -10.64 -5.67
C LEU A 83 -12.09 -11.48 -4.49
N ASP A 84 -12.65 -11.35 -3.28
CA ASP A 84 -12.20 -12.06 -2.07
C ASP A 84 -10.71 -11.81 -1.75
N LEU A 85 -10.23 -10.58 -2.02
CA LEU A 85 -8.86 -10.17 -1.72
C LEU A 85 -8.79 -9.42 -0.38
N PRO A 86 -7.63 -9.42 0.29
CA PRO A 86 -7.41 -8.57 1.44
C PRO A 86 -7.65 -7.10 1.09
N TRP A 87 -8.46 -6.42 1.90
CA TRP A 87 -8.86 -5.03 1.68
C TRP A 87 -8.84 -4.25 3.00
N ASN A 88 -8.45 -2.99 2.94
CA ASN A 88 -8.48 -2.12 4.11
C ASN A 88 -9.88 -1.56 4.29
N TYR A 89 -10.42 -1.60 5.50
CA TYR A 89 -11.71 -0.98 5.77
C TYR A 89 -11.64 0.53 5.56
N ARG A 90 -12.67 1.08 4.92
CA ARG A 90 -12.78 2.51 4.60
C ARG A 90 -14.20 2.99 4.77
N ARG A 91 -14.35 4.22 5.23
CA ARG A 91 -15.66 4.87 5.39
C ARG A 91 -15.62 6.35 5.10
N TYR A 92 -16.76 6.87 4.68
CA TYR A 92 -16.96 8.30 4.56
C TYR A 92 -17.13 8.96 5.93
N VAL A 93 -16.50 10.12 6.09
CA VAL A 93 -16.60 10.95 7.29
C VAL A 93 -16.82 12.40 6.90
N ILE A 94 -17.62 13.11 7.71
CA ILE A 94 -17.75 14.56 7.62
C ILE A 94 -16.87 15.15 8.72
N MET A 95 -15.74 15.72 8.32
CA MET A 95 -14.76 16.26 9.24
C MET A 95 -14.90 17.78 9.37
N TYR A 96 -14.68 18.28 10.58
CA TYR A 96 -14.59 19.70 10.88
C TYR A 96 -13.28 19.97 11.62
N VAL A 97 -12.68 21.12 11.36
CA VAL A 97 -11.54 21.64 12.13
C VAL A 97 -11.94 23.02 12.65
N ASN A 98 -12.01 23.18 13.97
CA ASN A 98 -12.41 24.43 14.63
C ASN A 98 -13.70 25.04 14.04
N GLY A 99 -14.74 24.21 13.88
CA GLY A 99 -16.03 24.61 13.33
C GLY A 99 -16.10 24.74 11.80
N ASN A 100 -14.97 24.63 11.10
CA ASN A 100 -14.91 24.74 9.64
C ASN A 100 -14.96 23.35 8.99
N ARG A 101 -15.91 23.14 8.09
CA ARG A 101 -16.08 21.86 7.39
C ARG A 101 -14.91 21.59 6.44
N ARG A 102 -14.51 20.32 6.34
CA ARG A 102 -13.47 19.83 5.43
C ARG A 102 -14.12 19.18 4.21
N GLY A 103 -13.97 19.81 3.05
CA GLY A 103 -14.52 19.32 1.78
C GLY A 103 -16.02 19.01 1.83
N GLN A 104 -16.51 18.27 0.83
CA GLN A 104 -17.84 17.67 0.91
C GLN A 104 -17.82 16.44 1.80
N VAL A 105 -16.83 15.58 1.62
CA VAL A 105 -16.61 14.36 2.38
C VAL A 105 -15.10 14.08 2.45
N MET A 106 -14.68 13.41 3.52
CA MET A 106 -13.36 12.81 3.65
C MET A 106 -13.52 11.31 3.86
N GLU A 107 -12.44 10.55 3.78
CA GLU A 107 -12.47 9.12 4.06
C GLU A 107 -11.52 8.80 5.21
N ASP A 108 -12.03 8.02 6.16
CA ASP A 108 -11.25 7.37 7.19
C ASP A 108 -10.87 5.98 6.69
N SER A 109 -9.56 5.73 6.57
CA SER A 109 -9.00 4.53 5.95
C SER A 109 -8.10 3.78 6.94
N GLN A 110 -8.36 2.48 7.08
CA GLN A 110 -7.50 1.57 7.79
C GLN A 110 -6.16 1.49 7.05
N THR A 111 -5.05 1.64 7.78
CA THR A 111 -3.69 1.48 7.23
C THR A 111 -3.14 0.14 7.71
N PRO A 112 -2.56 -0.71 6.84
CA PRO A 112 -1.95 -1.95 7.29
C PRO A 112 -0.95 -1.73 8.43
N GLY A 113 -1.29 -2.30 9.58
CA GLY A 113 -0.54 -2.30 10.83
C GLY A 113 -0.76 -3.62 11.56
N SER A 114 -0.31 -3.70 12.82
CA SER A 114 -0.50 -4.91 13.64
C SER A 114 -1.98 -5.27 13.81
N ASP A 115 -2.85 -4.27 13.95
CA ASP A 115 -4.30 -4.41 14.04
C ASP A 115 -4.92 -5.08 12.79
N VAL A 116 -4.48 -4.65 11.60
CA VAL A 116 -4.91 -5.26 10.32
C VAL A 116 -4.40 -6.70 10.21
N VAL A 117 -3.15 -6.93 10.62
CA VAL A 117 -2.55 -8.26 10.62
C VAL A 117 -3.32 -9.20 11.54
N GLU A 118 -3.64 -8.77 12.77
CA GLU A 118 -4.45 -9.55 13.72
C GLU A 118 -5.85 -9.85 13.18
N GLN A 119 -6.46 -8.90 12.45
CA GLN A 119 -7.77 -9.10 11.83
C GLN A 119 -7.76 -10.18 10.74
N TYR A 120 -6.73 -10.20 9.88
CA TYR A 120 -6.66 -11.11 8.74
C TYR A 120 -5.95 -12.44 9.06
N PHE A 121 -5.06 -12.44 10.06
CA PHE A 121 -4.26 -13.59 10.47
C PHE A 121 -4.33 -13.80 11.99
N PRO A 122 -5.52 -13.97 12.58
CA PRO A 122 -5.69 -14.02 14.04
C PRO A 122 -4.88 -15.14 14.70
N ASP A 123 -4.64 -16.25 14.00
CA ASP A 123 -3.86 -17.38 14.49
C ASP A 123 -2.37 -17.32 14.11
N ASP A 124 -1.92 -16.32 13.32
CA ASP A 124 -0.55 -16.23 12.82
C ASP A 124 -0.13 -14.76 12.60
N ALA A 125 -0.42 -13.90 13.59
CA ALA A 125 -0.20 -12.45 13.54
C ALA A 125 1.25 -12.03 13.89
N ASP A 126 2.05 -12.96 14.41
CA ASP A 126 3.43 -12.72 14.87
C ASP A 126 4.48 -12.80 13.75
N GLY A 127 4.06 -12.57 12.51
CA GLY A 127 4.90 -12.53 11.32
C GLY A 127 5.61 -11.19 11.13
N ASP A 128 5.99 -10.89 9.89
CA ASP A 128 6.58 -9.62 9.50
C ASP A 128 5.72 -8.89 8.47
N LEU A 129 5.30 -7.67 8.81
CA LEU A 129 4.63 -6.74 7.91
C LEU A 129 5.65 -5.73 7.37
N TYR A 130 5.65 -5.54 6.05
CA TYR A 130 6.52 -4.61 5.34
C TYR A 130 5.67 -3.66 4.52
N LYS A 131 5.93 -2.35 4.62
CA LYS A 131 5.49 -1.39 3.61
C LYS A 131 6.42 -1.48 2.41
N LEU A 132 5.85 -1.76 1.24
CA LEU A 132 6.53 -1.87 -0.04
C LEU A 132 6.49 -0.49 -0.72
N GLN A 133 7.61 0.22 -0.67
CA GLN A 133 7.67 1.64 -1.04
C GLN A 133 8.99 2.02 -1.71
N PRO A 134 9.13 3.22 -2.30
CA PRO A 134 10.37 3.67 -2.89
C PRO A 134 11.42 3.99 -1.82
N TRP A 135 12.69 3.96 -2.22
CA TRP A 135 13.78 4.54 -1.44
C TRP A 135 13.91 6.01 -1.80
N PHE A 136 13.65 6.88 -0.83
CA PHE A 136 13.90 8.31 -0.94
C PHE A 136 15.13 8.72 -0.12
N GLU A 137 15.94 9.61 -0.68
CA GLU A 137 16.90 10.42 0.07
C GLU A 137 16.35 11.83 0.19
N PHE A 138 16.63 12.49 1.31
CA PHE A 138 16.08 13.79 1.65
C PHE A 138 17.21 14.81 1.85
N ASP A 139 16.94 16.07 1.51
CA ASP A 139 17.81 17.18 1.91
C ASP A 139 17.62 17.56 3.39
N ASP A 140 18.29 18.64 3.81
CA ASP A 140 18.24 19.11 5.20
C ASP A 140 16.94 19.86 5.57
N GLY A 141 16.00 20.00 4.64
CA GLY A 141 14.72 20.68 4.86
C GLY A 141 14.83 22.17 5.17
N SER A 142 15.99 22.80 4.93
CA SER A 142 16.28 24.19 5.30
C SER A 142 15.36 25.24 4.66
N THR A 143 14.60 24.87 3.63
CA THR A 143 13.68 25.76 2.90
C THR A 143 12.22 25.70 3.39
N GLY A 144 11.93 24.96 4.46
CA GLY A 144 10.55 24.78 4.96
C GLY A 144 9.75 23.71 4.21
N SER A 145 10.36 23.06 3.21
CA SER A 145 9.96 21.78 2.62
C SER A 145 11.20 20.90 2.49
N THR A 146 11.04 19.58 2.54
CA THR A 146 12.17 18.66 2.40
C THR A 146 12.27 18.24 0.93
N GLY A 147 13.28 18.73 0.24
CA GLY A 147 13.62 18.22 -1.10
C GLY A 147 13.93 16.74 -1.02
N PHE A 148 13.54 15.99 -2.03
CA PHE A 148 13.70 14.54 -2.05
C PHE A 148 14.10 14.03 -3.41
N ASP A 149 14.86 12.94 -3.39
CA ASP A 149 15.23 12.17 -4.57
C ASP A 149 14.70 10.74 -4.43
N ASN A 150 13.90 10.29 -5.40
CA ASN A 150 13.58 8.87 -5.54
C ASN A 150 14.79 8.13 -6.10
N LYS A 151 15.46 7.31 -5.27
CA LYS A 151 16.64 6.54 -5.66
C LYS A 151 16.29 5.20 -6.30
N SER A 152 15.17 4.58 -5.92
CA SER A 152 14.72 3.31 -6.52
C SER A 152 13.34 2.85 -6.03
N TRP A 153 12.58 2.18 -6.91
CA TRP A 153 11.33 1.49 -6.58
C TRP A 153 11.51 0.17 -5.81
N CYS A 154 10.43 -0.34 -5.21
CA CYS A 154 10.42 -1.61 -4.47
C CYS A 154 10.31 -2.80 -5.43
N THR A 155 11.47 -3.24 -5.93
CA THR A 155 11.56 -4.38 -6.85
C THR A 155 11.89 -5.68 -6.13
N LEU A 156 11.64 -6.80 -6.80
CA LEU A 156 12.06 -8.13 -6.34
C LEU A 156 13.48 -8.51 -6.77
N ASN A 157 14.28 -7.57 -7.27
CA ASN A 157 15.63 -7.83 -7.75
C ASN A 157 16.60 -8.33 -6.66
N ASN A 158 17.65 -9.02 -7.12
CA ASN A 158 18.71 -9.50 -6.24
C ASN A 158 19.84 -8.48 -6.08
N TYR A 159 19.92 -7.85 -4.91
CA TYR A 159 21.01 -6.94 -4.54
C TYR A 159 22.03 -7.61 -3.62
N VAL A 160 23.24 -7.84 -4.15
CA VAL A 160 24.35 -8.48 -3.44
C VAL A 160 25.59 -7.59 -3.40
N SER A 161 26.44 -7.78 -2.40
CA SER A 161 27.78 -7.20 -2.29
C SER A 161 28.72 -8.27 -1.76
N ALA A 162 29.81 -8.55 -2.47
CA ALA A 162 30.74 -9.63 -2.16
C ALA A 162 30.04 -11.00 -1.95
N GLY A 163 29.00 -11.30 -2.74
CA GLY A 163 28.26 -12.56 -2.66
C GLY A 163 27.21 -12.64 -1.54
N VAL A 164 27.03 -11.60 -0.73
CA VAL A 164 26.05 -11.56 0.37
C VAL A 164 24.95 -10.54 0.08
N LYS A 165 23.71 -10.82 0.50
CA LYS A 165 22.58 -9.89 0.40
C LYS A 165 22.88 -8.56 1.09
N LYS A 166 22.69 -7.44 0.39
CA LYS A 166 22.97 -6.09 0.91
C LYS A 166 21.75 -5.56 1.68
N LEU A 167 21.62 -5.86 2.97
CA LEU A 167 20.52 -5.40 3.84
C LEU A 167 20.17 -3.91 3.65
N ALA A 168 21.18 -3.04 3.64
CA ALA A 168 20.99 -1.59 3.49
C ALA A 168 20.25 -1.18 2.20
N ARG A 169 20.28 -2.02 1.15
CA ARG A 169 19.56 -1.78 -0.09
C ARG A 169 18.08 -2.19 -0.01
N TYR A 170 17.76 -3.25 0.74
CA TYR A 170 16.39 -3.75 0.87
C TYR A 170 15.57 -2.96 1.90
N ARG A 171 16.20 -2.47 2.97
CA ARG A 171 15.50 -1.89 4.13
C ARG A 171 14.63 -0.66 3.81
N TRP A 172 15.00 0.09 2.78
CA TRP A 172 14.27 1.28 2.36
C TRP A 172 12.98 0.92 1.63
N ASN A 173 13.03 -0.16 0.84
CA ASN A 173 11.92 -0.58 0.01
C ASN A 173 10.97 -1.55 0.70
N PHE A 174 11.51 -2.48 1.50
CA PHE A 174 10.75 -3.37 2.37
C PHE A 174 10.80 -2.79 3.79
N LEU A 175 10.15 -1.65 4.02
CA LEU A 175 10.19 -0.98 5.31
C LEU A 175 9.34 -1.78 6.31
N LYS A 176 9.97 -2.34 7.34
CA LYS A 176 9.27 -3.13 8.35
C LYS A 176 8.33 -2.26 9.20
N ARG A 177 7.08 -2.71 9.40
CA ARG A 177 5.99 -1.96 10.06
C ARG A 177 5.42 -2.68 11.28
N ALA A 178 5.44 -4.01 11.29
CA ALA A 178 5.14 -4.84 12.45
C ALA A 178 6.02 -6.10 12.41
N THR A 179 6.55 -6.50 13.57
CA THR A 179 7.43 -7.67 13.70
C THR A 179 7.60 -8.06 15.16
N GLN A 180 7.78 -9.37 15.42
CA GLN A 180 8.27 -9.88 16.70
C GLN A 180 9.79 -10.12 16.69
N ARG A 181 10.45 -9.87 15.55
CA ARG A 181 11.90 -10.06 15.35
C ARG A 181 12.61 -8.72 15.37
N THR A 182 13.93 -8.73 15.23
CA THR A 182 14.68 -7.47 15.11
C THR A 182 14.27 -6.74 13.83
N ALA A 183 14.32 -5.40 13.89
CA ALA A 183 14.09 -4.55 12.73
C ALA A 183 15.07 -4.80 11.57
N ASN A 184 16.20 -5.48 11.84
CA ASN A 184 17.25 -5.82 10.89
C ASN A 184 17.17 -7.27 10.37
N ASP A 185 16.20 -8.06 10.79
CA ASP A 185 16.00 -9.41 10.23
C ASP A 185 15.23 -9.34 8.91
N TYR A 186 15.95 -9.56 7.80
CA TYR A 186 15.41 -9.59 6.43
C TYR A 186 15.48 -10.98 5.80
N SER A 187 15.61 -12.03 6.61
CA SER A 187 15.65 -13.42 6.12
C SER A 187 14.46 -13.75 5.19
N ASN A 188 13.24 -13.35 5.54
CA ASN A 188 12.05 -13.56 4.71
C ASN A 188 12.15 -12.83 3.36
N VAL A 189 12.64 -11.59 3.33
CA VAL A 189 12.81 -10.79 2.11
C VAL A 189 13.92 -11.37 1.24
N PHE A 190 15.01 -11.84 1.86
CA PHE A 190 16.11 -12.48 1.14
C PHE A 190 15.64 -13.79 0.49
N GLN A 191 14.88 -14.63 1.21
CA GLN A 191 14.28 -15.84 0.66
C GLN A 191 13.32 -15.53 -0.49
N LEU A 192 12.44 -14.53 -0.33
CA LEU A 192 11.52 -14.09 -1.38
C LEU A 192 12.29 -13.68 -2.65
N THR A 193 13.30 -12.84 -2.49
CA THR A 193 14.09 -12.33 -3.62
C THR A 193 14.95 -13.42 -4.26
N ASP A 194 15.50 -14.36 -3.50
CA ASP A 194 16.23 -15.50 -4.06
C ASP A 194 15.30 -16.41 -4.88
N THR A 195 14.11 -16.69 -4.35
CA THR A 195 13.14 -17.55 -5.02
C THR A 195 12.62 -16.89 -6.30
N ALA A 196 12.30 -15.59 -6.26
CA ALA A 196 11.79 -14.84 -7.41
C ALA A 196 12.85 -14.60 -8.51
N ASN A 197 14.13 -14.69 -8.17
CA ASN A 197 15.23 -14.56 -9.15
C ASN A 197 15.77 -15.89 -9.68
N ALA A 198 15.26 -17.03 -9.23
CA ALA A 198 15.57 -18.32 -9.85
C ALA A 198 15.13 -18.35 -11.32
N LEU A 199 15.84 -19.13 -12.15
CA LEU A 199 15.52 -19.26 -13.58
C LEU A 199 14.14 -19.91 -13.77
N ILE A 200 13.42 -19.49 -14.81
CA ILE A 200 12.15 -20.13 -15.18
C ILE A 200 12.47 -21.52 -15.74
N GLY A 201 11.94 -22.56 -15.09
CA GLY A 201 12.20 -23.96 -15.39
C GLY A 201 12.41 -24.76 -14.10
N GLY A 202 12.27 -26.09 -14.16
CA GLY A 202 12.37 -26.95 -12.97
C GLY A 202 11.31 -26.60 -11.92
N ASP A 203 11.76 -26.35 -10.68
CA ASP A 203 10.91 -26.17 -9.50
C ASP A 203 10.48 -24.70 -9.24
N TYR A 204 10.72 -23.74 -10.16
CA TYR A 204 10.40 -22.31 -9.93
C TYR A 204 8.95 -22.09 -9.48
N THR A 205 7.99 -22.63 -10.23
CA THR A 205 6.56 -22.48 -9.92
C THR A 205 6.25 -23.04 -8.53
N THR A 206 6.72 -24.26 -8.25
CA THR A 206 6.53 -24.94 -6.96
C THR A 206 7.16 -24.17 -5.81
N ASN A 207 8.38 -23.67 -5.98
CA ASN A 207 9.12 -22.95 -4.95
C ASN A 207 8.47 -21.59 -4.65
N MET A 208 8.04 -20.86 -5.69
CA MET A 208 7.29 -19.61 -5.50
C MET A 208 5.95 -19.87 -4.80
N ASP A 209 5.19 -20.86 -5.25
CA ASP A 209 3.93 -21.27 -4.62
C ASP A 209 4.09 -21.72 -3.16
N ALA A 210 5.27 -22.21 -2.78
CA ALA A 210 5.53 -22.63 -1.40
C ALA A 210 5.64 -21.45 -0.44
N ILE A 211 6.07 -20.28 -0.92
CA ILE A 211 6.35 -19.11 -0.06
C ILE A 211 5.42 -17.92 -0.31
N VAL A 212 4.77 -17.82 -1.47
CA VAL A 212 3.90 -16.71 -1.87
C VAL A 212 2.51 -17.26 -2.21
N ASP A 213 1.47 -16.55 -1.77
CA ASP A 213 0.14 -16.78 -2.33
C ASP A 213 0.08 -16.16 -3.75
N THR A 214 0.54 -16.94 -4.73
CA THR A 214 0.68 -16.47 -6.11
C THR A 214 -0.67 -16.24 -6.78
N GLU A 215 -1.74 -16.87 -6.32
CA GLU A 215 -3.09 -16.60 -6.84
C GLU A 215 -3.54 -15.22 -6.35
N GLU A 216 -3.42 -14.95 -5.04
CA GLU A 216 -3.76 -13.64 -4.45
C GLU A 216 -2.95 -12.52 -5.08
N TRP A 217 -1.61 -12.66 -5.19
CA TRP A 217 -0.76 -11.61 -5.78
C TRP A 217 -1.20 -11.29 -7.22
N MET A 218 -1.44 -12.31 -8.04
CA MET A 218 -1.83 -12.08 -9.44
C MET A 218 -3.27 -11.55 -9.56
N ARG A 219 -4.17 -11.87 -8.61
CA ARG A 219 -5.50 -11.27 -8.54
C ARG A 219 -5.43 -9.78 -8.15
N ILE A 220 -4.59 -9.43 -7.16
CA ILE A 220 -4.33 -8.04 -6.80
C ILE A 220 -3.75 -7.28 -8.00
N PHE A 221 -2.71 -7.81 -8.65
CA PHE A 221 -2.12 -7.12 -9.78
C PHE A 221 -3.12 -6.90 -10.93
N ALA A 222 -4.07 -7.82 -11.13
CA ALA A 222 -5.11 -7.68 -12.13
C ALA A 222 -6.10 -6.56 -11.79
N VAL A 223 -6.55 -6.45 -10.54
CA VAL A 223 -7.45 -5.35 -10.15
C VAL A 223 -6.75 -4.00 -10.21
N GLU A 224 -5.48 -3.91 -9.80
CA GLU A 224 -4.64 -2.71 -9.93
C GLU A 224 -4.54 -2.23 -11.39
N HIS A 225 -4.33 -3.16 -12.33
CA HIS A 225 -4.34 -2.85 -13.76
C HIS A 225 -5.74 -2.47 -14.27
N ALA A 226 -6.78 -3.20 -13.86
CA ALA A 226 -8.15 -2.95 -14.30
C ALA A 226 -8.65 -1.57 -13.88
N THR A 227 -8.24 -1.09 -12.70
CA THR A 227 -8.58 0.25 -12.21
C THR A 227 -7.62 1.32 -12.69
N GLY A 228 -6.52 0.97 -13.37
CA GLY A 228 -5.55 1.93 -13.91
C GLY A 228 -4.54 2.47 -12.90
N ASN A 229 -4.31 1.79 -11.78
CA ASN A 229 -3.33 2.19 -10.76
C ASN A 229 -1.94 1.67 -11.08
N TRP A 230 -1.26 2.41 -11.95
CA TRP A 230 0.14 2.16 -12.31
C TRP A 230 1.11 2.37 -11.15
N ASP A 231 0.65 2.94 -10.04
CA ASP A 231 1.45 3.26 -8.87
C ASP A 231 1.50 2.15 -7.81
N SER A 232 1.55 0.89 -8.25
CA SER A 232 1.41 -0.31 -7.40
C SER A 232 2.50 -1.36 -7.66
N VAL A 233 2.78 -2.21 -6.65
CA VAL A 233 3.57 -3.43 -6.84
C VAL A 233 2.85 -4.36 -7.84
N GLY A 234 3.62 -4.94 -8.76
CA GLY A 234 3.08 -5.72 -9.88
C GLY A 234 2.76 -4.86 -11.11
N TYR A 235 2.64 -3.55 -10.96
CA TYR A 235 2.50 -2.60 -12.07
C TYR A 235 3.78 -1.74 -12.23
N GLN A 236 3.67 -0.49 -12.67
CA GLN A 236 4.77 0.28 -13.23
C GLN A 236 5.71 0.83 -12.15
N ASN A 237 5.15 1.56 -11.18
CA ASN A 237 5.87 2.04 -10.02
C ASN A 237 5.61 1.07 -8.88
N SER A 238 6.54 0.15 -8.66
CA SER A 238 6.43 -0.88 -7.63
C SER A 238 6.42 -0.28 -6.21
N GLN A 239 5.25 0.21 -5.75
CA GLN A 239 5.01 0.82 -4.44
C GLN A 239 3.55 0.63 -3.98
N ASN A 240 3.11 1.41 -2.99
CA ASN A 240 1.73 1.49 -2.48
C ASN A 240 1.09 0.13 -2.13
N MET A 241 1.87 -0.76 -1.54
CA MET A 241 1.36 -2.00 -0.96
C MET A 241 2.06 -2.31 0.36
N TYR A 242 1.46 -3.21 1.11
CA TYR A 242 2.14 -3.89 2.20
C TYR A 242 2.25 -5.36 1.89
N GLY A 243 3.37 -5.98 2.23
CA GLY A 243 3.56 -7.42 2.19
C GLY A 243 3.60 -7.97 3.61
N TYR A 244 2.82 -9.00 3.90
CA TYR A 244 2.85 -9.71 5.16
C TYR A 244 3.38 -11.12 4.96
N LYS A 245 4.35 -11.53 5.79
CA LYS A 245 4.79 -12.91 5.89
C LYS A 245 4.47 -13.46 7.29
N PRO A 246 3.40 -14.26 7.42
CA PRO A 246 3.09 -14.98 8.65
C PRO A 246 4.22 -15.96 9.01
N GLN A 247 4.23 -16.50 10.24
CA GLN A 247 5.25 -17.47 10.65
C GLN A 247 5.08 -18.80 9.90
N ARG A 248 3.84 -19.25 9.71
CA ARG A 248 3.48 -20.55 9.12
C ARG A 248 2.86 -20.43 7.74
N GLY A 249 2.25 -19.28 7.43
CA GLY A 249 1.62 -18.99 6.15
C GLY A 249 2.56 -18.51 5.03
N LYS A 250 1.97 -18.15 3.89
CA LYS A 250 2.67 -17.60 2.72
C LYS A 250 2.67 -16.07 2.76
N TRP A 251 3.54 -15.46 1.96
CA TRP A 251 3.49 -14.04 1.68
C TRP A 251 2.16 -13.67 1.06
N THR A 252 1.50 -12.67 1.65
CA THR A 252 0.30 -12.03 1.10
C THR A 252 0.50 -10.54 0.94
N LEU A 253 -0.30 -9.90 0.09
CA LEU A 253 -0.29 -8.46 -0.10
C LEU A 253 -1.55 -7.80 0.46
N PHE A 254 -1.38 -6.55 0.87
CA PHE A 254 -2.45 -5.62 1.18
C PHE A 254 -2.30 -4.40 0.29
N ILE A 255 -3.34 -4.11 -0.48
CA ILE A 255 -3.44 -2.89 -1.28
C ILE A 255 -3.35 -1.68 -0.35
N TRP A 256 -2.70 -0.60 -0.79
CA TRP A 256 -2.62 0.66 -0.05
C TRP A 256 -2.61 1.84 -1.02
N ASP A 257 -2.95 3.05 -0.54
CA ASP A 257 -2.90 4.29 -1.33
C ASP A 257 -3.49 4.15 -2.75
N TYR A 258 -4.71 3.62 -2.82
CA TYR A 258 -5.33 3.16 -4.07
C TYR A 258 -6.15 4.29 -4.72
N ASN A 259 -5.53 5.47 -4.77
CA ASN A 259 -6.18 6.74 -5.08
C ASN A 259 -5.81 7.29 -6.47
N ILE A 260 -5.05 6.53 -7.27
CA ILE A 260 -4.78 6.77 -8.69
C ILE A 260 -5.54 5.71 -9.49
N VAL A 261 -6.85 5.91 -9.65
CA VAL A 261 -7.77 4.88 -10.16
C VAL A 261 -8.92 5.46 -10.96
N LEU A 262 -9.53 4.63 -11.81
CA LEU A 262 -10.80 4.86 -12.48
C LEU A 262 -10.84 6.22 -13.22
N GLY A 263 -9.73 6.53 -13.89
CA GLY A 263 -9.60 7.70 -14.76
C GLY A 263 -9.49 9.04 -14.03
N ASN A 264 -9.14 9.06 -12.73
CA ASN A 264 -8.79 10.30 -12.06
C ASN A 264 -7.37 10.79 -12.39
N SER A 265 -6.96 11.88 -11.73
CA SER A 265 -5.68 12.53 -11.93
C SER A 265 -4.51 11.54 -11.81
N GLY A 266 -3.82 11.32 -12.92
CA GLY A 266 -2.69 10.41 -13.01
C GLY A 266 -3.06 8.96 -13.35
N SER A 267 -4.31 8.51 -13.18
CA SER A 267 -4.70 7.13 -13.50
C SER A 267 -4.46 6.80 -14.97
N HIS A 268 -4.01 5.58 -15.24
CA HIS A 268 -4.07 5.07 -16.60
C HIS A 268 -5.54 4.92 -17.02
N GLY A 269 -5.85 5.40 -18.23
CA GLY A 269 -7.19 5.33 -18.80
C GLY A 269 -7.39 4.08 -19.66
N PRO A 270 -8.59 3.89 -20.22
CA PRO A 270 -8.88 2.83 -21.19
C PRO A 270 -8.35 3.22 -22.58
N ASP A 271 -7.07 3.57 -22.67
CA ASP A 271 -6.37 4.05 -23.86
C ASP A 271 -5.70 2.92 -24.67
N GLY A 272 -5.95 1.66 -24.29
CA GLY A 272 -5.30 0.49 -24.90
C GLY A 272 -3.93 0.17 -24.31
N ASN A 273 -3.62 0.68 -23.11
CA ASN A 273 -2.41 0.32 -22.37
C ASN A 273 -2.17 -1.20 -22.32
N ASN A 274 -0.89 -1.57 -22.38
CA ASN A 274 -0.48 -2.97 -22.32
C ASN A 274 -0.89 -3.58 -20.97
N LEU A 275 -1.73 -4.63 -21.00
CA LEU A 275 -2.15 -5.40 -19.83
C LEU A 275 -0.99 -6.09 -19.09
N PHE A 276 0.23 -6.05 -19.65
CA PHE A 276 1.45 -6.61 -19.07
C PHE A 276 2.54 -5.54 -18.91
N ASN A 277 2.16 -4.28 -18.71
CA ASN A 277 3.10 -3.23 -18.33
C ASN A 277 3.44 -3.41 -16.83
N ILE A 278 4.66 -3.82 -16.51
CA ILE A 278 5.02 -4.32 -15.18
C ILE A 278 6.26 -3.62 -14.58
N SER A 279 6.78 -2.60 -15.25
CA SER A 279 7.97 -1.89 -14.77
C SER A 279 8.21 -0.57 -15.48
N LEU A 280 8.43 0.49 -14.70
CA LEU A 280 8.97 1.75 -15.19
C LEU A 280 10.41 1.55 -15.67
N ASN A 281 10.69 1.85 -16.94
CA ASN A 281 12.05 1.86 -17.52
C ASN A 281 12.86 0.57 -17.29
N GLY A 282 12.17 -0.54 -17.08
CA GLY A 282 12.79 -1.83 -16.90
C GLY A 282 13.46 -2.09 -15.55
N GLN A 283 13.14 -1.32 -14.52
CA GLN A 283 13.75 -1.48 -13.20
C GLN A 283 13.46 -2.84 -12.52
N ASP A 284 12.40 -3.56 -12.88
CA ASP A 284 12.09 -4.92 -12.39
C ASP A 284 11.86 -5.92 -13.54
N GLN A 285 12.76 -5.91 -14.54
CA GLN A 285 12.66 -6.86 -15.66
C GLN A 285 13.14 -8.28 -15.33
N GLY A 286 13.70 -8.49 -14.14
CA GLY A 286 14.10 -9.81 -13.69
C GLY A 286 12.92 -10.57 -13.10
N ALA A 287 12.71 -10.42 -11.79
CA ALA A 287 11.78 -11.23 -11.02
C ALA A 287 10.31 -11.01 -11.42
N MET A 288 9.86 -9.76 -11.55
CA MET A 288 8.46 -9.50 -11.92
C MET A 288 8.12 -10.02 -13.32
N SER A 289 9.04 -9.88 -14.27
CA SER A 289 8.90 -10.49 -15.61
C SER A 289 8.71 -12.00 -15.55
N ARG A 290 9.40 -12.70 -14.63
CA ARG A 290 9.22 -14.15 -14.43
C ARG A 290 7.85 -14.50 -13.88
N PHE A 291 7.29 -13.69 -12.99
CA PHE A 291 5.91 -13.87 -12.52
C PHE A 291 4.92 -13.81 -13.70
N TYR A 292 4.98 -12.75 -14.50
CA TYR A 292 4.05 -12.52 -15.61
C TYR A 292 4.23 -13.43 -16.83
N SER A 293 5.40 -14.06 -16.95
CA SER A 293 5.68 -15.06 -17.99
C SER A 293 5.44 -16.50 -17.53
N ASN A 294 5.28 -16.76 -16.22
CA ASN A 294 4.93 -18.08 -15.72
C ASN A 294 3.49 -18.46 -16.15
N PRO A 295 3.28 -19.62 -16.83
CA PRO A 295 1.96 -19.99 -17.33
C PRO A 295 0.87 -20.13 -16.26
N LYS A 296 1.22 -20.59 -15.06
CA LYS A 296 0.26 -20.73 -13.95
C LYS A 296 -0.18 -19.36 -13.44
N PHE A 297 0.78 -18.49 -13.12
CA PHE A 297 0.52 -17.18 -12.53
C PHE A 297 -0.17 -16.25 -13.53
N ARG A 298 0.26 -16.27 -14.79
CA ARG A 298 -0.40 -15.54 -15.89
C ARG A 298 -1.86 -15.98 -16.07
N ARG A 299 -2.19 -17.25 -15.83
CA ARG A 299 -3.57 -17.74 -15.87
C ARG A 299 -4.41 -17.15 -14.75
N ALA A 300 -3.90 -17.06 -13.52
CA ALA A 300 -4.59 -16.41 -12.41
C ALA A 300 -4.93 -14.95 -12.75
N TYR A 301 -3.95 -14.20 -13.26
CA TYR A 301 -4.12 -12.83 -13.74
C TYR A 301 -5.23 -12.68 -14.78
N LEU A 302 -5.18 -13.48 -15.86
CA LEU A 302 -6.18 -13.42 -16.93
C LEU A 302 -7.58 -13.87 -16.49
N ARG A 303 -7.68 -14.86 -15.59
CA ARG A 303 -8.97 -15.26 -14.99
C ARG A 303 -9.58 -14.13 -14.18
N THR A 304 -8.77 -13.39 -13.45
CA THR A 304 -9.23 -12.26 -12.64
C THR A 304 -9.79 -11.14 -13.52
N PHE A 305 -9.14 -10.83 -14.65
CA PHE A 305 -9.73 -9.90 -15.62
C PHE A 305 -11.07 -10.39 -16.17
N LYS A 306 -11.21 -11.69 -16.44
CA LYS A 306 -12.47 -12.26 -16.88
C LYS A 306 -13.56 -12.09 -15.81
N GLU A 307 -13.24 -12.41 -14.56
CA GLU A 307 -14.12 -12.25 -13.40
C GLU A 307 -14.57 -10.79 -13.24
N LEU A 308 -13.64 -9.84 -13.28
CA LEU A 308 -13.94 -8.40 -13.26
C LEU A 308 -14.85 -7.97 -14.42
N ALA A 309 -14.65 -8.51 -15.62
CA ALA A 309 -15.45 -8.18 -16.80
C ALA A 309 -16.85 -8.80 -16.77
N ASP A 310 -17.00 -10.00 -16.17
CA ASP A 310 -18.29 -10.68 -16.03
C ASP A 310 -19.13 -10.12 -14.86
N GLY A 311 -18.49 -9.36 -13.95
CA GLY A 311 -19.04 -8.95 -12.66
C GLY A 311 -18.45 -9.82 -11.55
N PRO A 312 -17.55 -9.26 -10.72
CA PRO A 312 -16.96 -9.99 -9.60
C PRO A 312 -17.99 -10.24 -8.49
#